data_AF-A0A4Y2H9F3-F1
#
_entry.id   AF-A0A4Y2H9F3-F1
#
_cell.length_a   1.000
_cell.length_b   1.000
_cell.length_c   1.000
_cell.angle_alpha   90.00
_cell.angle_beta   90.00
_cell.angle_gamma   90.00
#
_symmetry.space_group_name_H-M   'P 1'
#
loop_
_entity.id
_entity.type
_entity.pdbx_description
1 polymer ?
#
loop_
_entity_poly.entity_id
_entity_poly.type
_entity_poly.pdbx_seq_one_letter_code
_entity_poly.pdbx_strand_id
1 'polypeptide(L)'
;MERSDASTLDHHLHFGEDNYVAVSDFASSVSIHLRKFRKNSSGSLFPTKKGVSFSPDLCFSLAKEMGDLPLPSKTEKSVIVRDSLFIST
;
A
#
# COMPACT_ATOMS: atom_id res chain seq x y z
N MET A 1 24.00 -13.04 9.40
CA MET A 1 22.89 -13.99 9.23
C MET A 1 21.72 -13.20 8.69
N GLU A 2 21.62 -13.09 7.36
CA GLU A 2 20.47 -12.43 6.73
C GLU A 2 19.26 -13.35 6.93
N ARG A 3 18.20 -12.84 7.56
CA ARG A 3 16.95 -13.59 7.68
C ARG A 3 16.36 -13.69 6.28
N SER A 4 16.38 -14.90 5.74
CA SER A 4 15.72 -15.30 4.50
C SER A 4 14.20 -15.34 4.66
N ASP A 5 13.59 -14.29 5.23
CA ASP A 5 12.16 -14.05 5.09
C ASP A 5 11.96 -13.22 3.82
N ALA A 6 12.40 -13.77 2.69
CA ALA A 6 11.92 -13.31 1.40
C ALA A 6 10.46 -13.76 1.33
N SER A 7 9.56 -12.96 1.91
CA SER A 7 8.14 -13.08 1.63
C SER A 7 8.01 -12.89 0.12
N THR A 8 7.92 -13.98 -0.62
CA THR A 8 7.56 -13.96 -2.03
C THR A 8 6.24 -13.22 -2.10
N LEU A 9 6.29 -12.02 -2.64
CA LEU A 9 5.15 -11.11 -2.71
C LEU A 9 4.27 -11.66 -3.84
N ASP A 10 3.57 -12.78 -3.65
CA ASP A 10 2.87 -13.45 -4.74
C ASP A 10 1.61 -12.67 -5.18
N HIS A 11 1.15 -11.74 -4.35
CA HIS A 11 -0.03 -10.92 -4.58
C HIS A 11 0.29 -9.43 -4.36
N HIS A 12 0.88 -8.78 -5.37
CA HIS A 12 1.15 -7.35 -5.34
C HIS A 12 0.73 -6.60 -6.60
N LEU A 13 0.32 -5.35 -6.39
CA LEU A 13 0.02 -4.37 -7.42
C LEU A 13 0.99 -3.19 -7.31
N HIS A 14 1.67 -2.84 -8.39
CA HIS A 14 2.55 -1.67 -8.43
C HIS A 14 1.73 -0.39 -8.64
N PHE A 15 1.96 0.62 -7.81
CA PHE A 15 1.23 1.89 -7.78
C PHE A 15 2.09 3.10 -8.23
N GLY A 16 3.36 2.88 -8.60
CA GLY A 16 4.30 3.91 -9.04
C GLY A 16 5.35 4.30 -7.99
N GLU A 17 6.48 4.84 -8.42
CA GLU A 17 7.61 5.27 -7.55
C GLU A 17 8.05 4.24 -6.48
N ASP A 18 8.10 2.96 -6.85
CA ASP A 18 8.39 1.82 -5.97
C ASP A 18 7.35 1.57 -4.86
N ASN A 19 6.15 2.13 -4.97
CA ASN A 19 5.04 1.85 -4.06
C ASN A 19 4.25 0.64 -4.57
N TYR A 20 3.88 -0.22 -3.64
CA TYR A 20 3.14 -1.45 -3.92
C TYR A 20 2.00 -1.60 -2.93
N VAL A 21 0.88 -2.13 -3.42
CA VAL A 21 -0.14 -2.77 -2.59
C VAL A 21 0.19 -4.25 -2.55
N ALA A 22 0.29 -4.85 -1.37
CA ALA A 22 0.57 -6.27 -1.21
C ALA A 22 -0.31 -6.90 -0.15
N VAL A 23 -0.71 -8.16 -0.36
CA VAL A 23 -1.41 -8.96 0.65
C VAL A 23 -0.41 -9.91 1.30
N SER A 24 -0.41 -10.00 2.63
CA SER A 24 0.31 -11.03 3.37
C SER A 24 -0.62 -11.76 4.33
N ASP A 25 -0.29 -13.00 4.65
CA ASP A 25 -1.00 -13.88 5.60
C ASP A 25 -0.10 -14.25 6.80
N PHE A 26 0.90 -13.41 7.09
CA PHE A 26 1.92 -13.67 8.10
C PHE A 26 1.31 -13.92 9.48
N ALA A 27 1.84 -14.93 10.18
CA ALA A 27 1.38 -15.34 11.51
C ALA A 27 -0.14 -15.60 11.58
N SER A 28 -0.70 -16.20 10.52
CA SER A 28 -2.13 -16.56 10.41
C SER A 28 -3.07 -15.36 10.43
N SER A 29 -2.55 -14.16 10.10
CA SER A 29 -3.34 -12.93 10.01
C SER A 29 -3.16 -12.30 8.64
N VAL A 30 -4.28 -12.07 7.94
CA VAL A 30 -4.24 -11.39 6.64
C VAL A 30 -4.06 -9.89 6.86
N SER A 31 -3.11 -9.28 6.15
CA SER A 31 -2.90 -7.84 6.12
C SER A 31 -2.69 -7.33 4.71
N ILE A 32 -3.22 -6.13 4.44
CA ILE A 32 -3.05 -5.42 3.18
C ILE A 32 -2.08 -4.27 3.42
N HIS A 33 -0.98 -4.26 2.69
CA HIS A 33 0.11 -3.29 2.84
C HIS A 33 0.12 -2.30 1.67
N LEU A 34 0.04 -1.01 1.96
CA LEU A 34 0.43 0.04 1.01
C LEU A 34 1.82 0.53 1.42
N ARG A 35 2.86 0.13 0.69
CA ARG A 35 4.24 0.26 1.18
C ARG A 35 5.22 0.49 0.04
N LYS A 36 6.26 1.28 0.32
CA LYS A 36 7.42 1.41 -0.58
C LYS A 36 8.31 0.20 -0.44
N PHE A 37 8.72 -0.36 -1.57
CA PHE A 37 9.69 -1.46 -1.64
C PHE A 37 11.04 -0.92 -2.11
N ARG A 38 12.09 -1.66 -1.79
CA ARG A 38 13.42 -1.47 -2.37
C ARG A 38 13.80 -2.72 -3.16
N LYS A 39 14.43 -2.53 -4.30
CA LYS A 39 15.07 -3.64 -5.03
C LYS A 39 16.49 -3.79 -4.51
N ASN A 40 16.90 -5.02 -4.21
CA ASN A 40 18.31 -5.31 -3.98
C ASN A 40 19.06 -5.44 -5.33
N SER A 41 20.36 -5.76 -5.27
CA SER A 41 21.19 -5.96 -6.48
C SER A 41 20.71 -7.12 -7.37
N SER A 42 20.01 -8.11 -6.82
CA SER A 42 19.40 -9.21 -7.58
C SER A 42 18.02 -8.86 -8.16
N GLY A 43 17.53 -7.63 -7.96
CA GLY A 43 16.21 -7.20 -8.40
C GLY A 43 15.05 -7.68 -7.52
N SER A 44 15.34 -8.43 -6.46
CA SER A 44 14.35 -8.91 -5.50
C SER A 44 13.79 -7.74 -4.69
N LEU A 45 12.46 -7.71 -4.55
CA LEU A 45 11.74 -6.66 -3.83
C LEU A 45 11.71 -6.95 -2.33
N PHE A 46 12.07 -5.96 -1.53
CA PHE A 46 11.97 -6.02 -0.07
C PHE A 46 11.13 -4.86 0.46
N PRO A 47 10.19 -5.11 1.38
CA PRO A 47 9.40 -4.05 1.98
C PRO A 47 10.30 -3.11 2.79
N THR A 48 10.03 -1.80 2.73
CA THR A 48 10.69 -0.81 3.59
C THR A 48 9.80 -0.42 4.76
N LYS A 49 10.32 0.33 5.74
CA LYS A 49 9.49 0.86 6.85
C LYS A 49 8.48 1.93 6.39
N LYS A 50 8.65 2.53 5.20
CA LYS A 50 7.75 3.56 4.68
C LYS A 50 6.50 2.92 4.08
N GLY A 51 5.39 3.00 4.80
CA GLY A 51 4.11 2.43 4.38
C GLY A 51 3.20 2.15 5.56
N VAL A 52 1.97 1.78 5.24
CA VAL A 52 0.91 1.45 6.19
C VAL A 52 0.37 0.04 5.90
N SER A 53 -0.18 -0.58 6.93
CA SER A 53 -0.78 -1.91 6.84
C SER A 53 -2.19 -1.83 7.43
N PHE A 54 -3.13 -2.52 6.80
CA PHE A 54 -4.52 -2.58 7.21
C PHE A 54 -4.94 -4.03 7.44
N SER A 55 -5.95 -4.23 8.29
CA SER A 55 -6.76 -5.45 8.22
C SER A 55 -7.64 -5.41 6.95
N PRO A 56 -8.12 -6.56 6.46
CA PRO A 56 -9.03 -6.60 5.33
C PRO A 56 -10.27 -5.71 5.52
N ASP A 57 -10.88 -5.75 6.70
CA ASP A 57 -12.10 -4.98 7.01
C ASP A 57 -11.87 -3.46 6.97
N LEU A 58 -10.73 -3.01 7.49
CA LEU A 58 -10.37 -1.58 7.47
C LEU A 58 -10.06 -1.11 6.05
N CYS A 59 -9.35 -1.93 5.27
CA CYS A 59 -9.09 -1.61 3.85
C CYS A 59 -10.38 -1.54 3.03
N PHE A 60 -11.32 -2.46 3.28
CA PHE A 60 -12.63 -2.45 2.63
C PHE A 60 -13.46 -1.22 3.01
N SER A 61 -13.47 -0.85 4.29
CA SER A 61 -14.16 0.34 4.79
C SER A 61 -13.60 1.61 4.15
N LEU A 62 -12.27 1.73 4.07
CA LEU A 62 -11.59 2.83 3.39
C LEU A 62 -11.95 2.89 1.90
N ALA A 63 -11.94 1.74 1.21
CA ALA A 63 -12.29 1.68 -0.22
C ALA A 63 -13.74 2.12 -0.48
N LYS A 64 -14.67 1.73 0.41
CA LYS A 64 -16.06 2.15 0.34
C LYS A 64 -16.19 3.66 0.54
N GLU A 65 -15.57 4.20 1.58
CA GLU A 65 -15.58 5.64 1.84
C GLU A 65 -15.03 6.42 0.63
N MET A 66 -13.91 5.98 0.05
CA MET A 66 -13.36 6.60 -1.15
C MET A 66 -14.28 6.53 -2.38
N GLY A 67 -15.10 5.48 -2.50
CA GLY A 67 -16.07 5.34 -3.59
C GLY A 67 -17.31 6.23 -3.43
N ASP A 68 -17.69 6.51 -2.18
CA ASP A 68 -18.81 7.38 -1.83
C ASP A 68 -18.43 8.87 -1.83
N LEU A 69 -17.13 9.19 -1.79
CA LEU A 69 -16.65 10.56 -1.92
C LEU A 69 -16.90 11.09 -3.34
N PRO A 70 -17.34 12.34 -3.49
CA PRO A 70 -17.42 12.97 -4.80
C PRO A 70 -16.01 13.04 -5.38
N LEU A 71 -15.69 12.15 -6.33
CA LEU A 71 -14.46 12.24 -7.10
C LEU A 71 -14.38 13.66 -7.65
N PRO A 72 -13.26 14.39 -7.46
CA PRO A 72 -13.12 15.74 -7.99
C PRO A 72 -13.38 15.69 -9.49
N SER A 73 -14.53 16.21 -9.91
CA SER A 73 -14.98 16.18 -11.29
C SER A 73 -13.99 16.98 -12.12
N LYS A 74 -13.21 16.28 -12.96
CA LYS A 74 -12.48 16.83 -14.12
C LYS A 74 -11.71 18.14 -13.91
N THR A 75 -11.24 18.42 -12.70
CA THR A 75 -10.33 19.55 -12.45
C THR A 75 -9.08 18.98 -11.82
N GLU A 76 -7.99 19.08 -12.59
CA GLU A 76 -6.68 18.55 -12.29
C GLU A 76 -6.24 18.81 -10.85
N LYS A 77 -5.53 17.82 -10.29
CA LYS A 77 -4.82 17.81 -8.99
C LYS A 77 -5.62 17.19 -7.85
N SER A 78 -5.61 15.86 -7.81
CA SER A 78 -5.53 15.17 -6.53
C SER A 78 -4.21 15.59 -5.87
N VAL A 79 -4.28 16.42 -4.83
CA VAL A 79 -3.10 16.80 -4.05
C VAL A 79 -2.80 15.68 -3.07
N ILE A 80 -1.82 14.84 -3.40
CA ILE A 80 -1.17 13.98 -2.41
C ILE A 80 -0.23 14.90 -1.62
N VAL A 81 -0.70 15.44 -0.49
CA VAL A 81 0.19 16.09 0.46
C VAL A 81 0.98 14.97 1.14
N ARG A 82 2.30 14.96 0.93
CA ARG A 82 3.17 14.03 1.65
C ARG A 82 2.93 14.20 3.15
N ASP A 83 2.69 13.07 3.82
CA ASP A 83 2.50 12.88 5.25
C ASP A 83 1.08 13.12 5.84
N SER A 84 0.04 13.41 5.05
CA SER A 84 -1.35 13.34 5.52
C SER A 84 -2.35 13.23 4.36
N LEU A 85 -3.21 12.19 4.38
CA LEU A 85 -4.40 12.12 3.52
C LEU A 85 -5.48 13.00 4.16
N PHE A 86 -5.68 14.20 3.62
CA PHE A 86 -6.80 15.06 3.99
C PHE A 86 -7.97 14.84 3.05
N ILE A 87 -9.12 14.48 3.60
CA ILE A 87 -10.41 14.54 2.93
C ILE A 87 -11.10 15.78 3.52
N SER A 88 -11.36 16.80 2.69
CA SER A 88 -12.13 17.99 3.10
C SER A 88 -13.59 17.77 2.78
N THR A 89 -14.46 18.13 3.74
CA THR A 89 -15.93 18.11 3.66
C THR A 89 -16.48 19.12 2.68
#